data_AF-A0A6J2AIR2-F1
#
_entry.id   AF-A0A6J2AIR2-F1
#
_cell.length_a   1.000
_cell.length_b   1.000
_cell.length_c   1.000
_cell.angle_alpha   90.00
_cell.angle_beta   90.00
_cell.angle_gamma   90.00
#
_symmetry.space_group_name_H-M   'P 1'
#
loop_
_entity.id
_entity.type
_entity.pdbx_description
1 polymer ?
#
loop_
_entity_poly.entity_id
_entity_poly.type
_entity_poly.pdbx_seq_one_letter_code
_entity_poly.pdbx_strand_id
1 'polypeptide(L)'
;MAAAGAEARGAWCVPCLVSLDTLQELCRKEKLTCKSIGITKRNLNNYEVEYLCDYKVVKDMEYYLVKWKGWPDSTNTWEPLQNLKCPLLLQQFSNDKHNYLSQVKKGKAIKDNNKALKPAIAEYIVKKAKQRLALQRWQDELNRRKNHKGMIFVENTVDLEGPPSDFYYINEYKPAPGISLVNEATFGCSCTDCFFEKCCPAEAGVLLAYNKNQQIKIPPGTPIYECNSRCQCGPDCPNRIVQKGTQYSLCIFRTSNGCGWGVKTLVKIKRMSFVMEYVGEFFLFR
;
A
#
# COMPACT_ATOMS: atom_id res chain seq x y z
N MET A 1 -13.92 -3.92 -66.75
CA MET A 1 -13.27 -4.94 -65.90
C MET A 1 -12.48 -4.21 -64.82
N ALA A 2 -13.01 -4.15 -63.60
CA ALA A 2 -12.35 -3.49 -62.47
C ALA A 2 -11.32 -4.45 -61.85
N ALA A 3 -10.07 -4.02 -61.77
CA ALA A 3 -9.04 -4.71 -60.98
C ALA A 3 -9.24 -4.34 -59.51
N ALA A 4 -9.63 -5.31 -58.70
CA ALA A 4 -9.70 -5.17 -57.26
C ALA A 4 -8.28 -5.04 -56.70
N GLY A 5 -8.00 -3.90 -56.08
CA GLY A 5 -6.76 -3.67 -55.34
C GLY A 5 -6.72 -4.54 -54.09
N ALA A 6 -5.60 -5.23 -53.89
CA ALA A 6 -5.32 -5.98 -52.68
C ALA A 6 -5.14 -5.00 -51.50
N GLU A 7 -6.02 -5.07 -50.51
CA GLU A 7 -5.84 -4.39 -49.22
C GLU A 7 -4.59 -4.95 -48.51
N ALA A 8 -3.63 -4.06 -48.24
CA ALA A 8 -2.51 -4.38 -47.36
C ALA A 8 -3.06 -4.71 -45.97
N ARG A 9 -2.93 -5.97 -45.55
CA ARG A 9 -3.25 -6.39 -44.18
C ARG A 9 -2.41 -5.56 -43.21
N GLY A 10 -3.07 -4.67 -42.47
CA GLY A 10 -2.43 -3.79 -41.50
C GLY A 10 -1.65 -4.59 -40.46
N ALA A 11 -0.41 -4.17 -40.19
CA ALA A 11 0.40 -4.77 -39.14
C ALA A 11 -0.31 -4.60 -37.78
N TRP A 12 -0.35 -5.68 -37.01
CA TRP A 12 -0.84 -5.65 -35.63
C TRP A 12 0.21 -4.98 -34.75
N CYS A 13 0.08 -3.68 -34.54
CA CYS A 13 1.01 -2.89 -33.72
C CYS A 13 0.51 -2.77 -32.28
N VAL A 14 1.39 -3.00 -31.31
CA VAL A 14 1.18 -2.68 -29.88
C VAL A 14 2.05 -1.46 -29.54
N PRO A 15 1.54 -0.46 -28.80
CA PRO A 15 2.30 0.76 -28.52
C PRO A 15 3.50 0.48 -27.61
N CYS A 16 4.70 0.73 -28.15
CA CYS A 16 6.00 0.86 -27.50
C CYS A 16 6.46 -0.29 -26.57
N LEU A 17 7.61 -0.89 -26.87
CA LEU A 17 8.29 -1.87 -26.00
C LEU A 17 8.88 -1.25 -24.71
N VAL A 18 8.84 0.07 -24.57
CA VAL A 18 9.63 0.81 -23.58
C VAL A 18 8.73 1.60 -22.64
N SER A 19 9.07 1.64 -21.35
CA SER A 19 8.30 2.41 -20.36
C SER A 19 8.38 3.91 -20.61
N LEU A 20 7.40 4.65 -20.07
CA LEU A 20 7.37 6.10 -20.12
C LEU A 20 8.66 6.72 -19.56
N ASP A 21 9.19 6.16 -18.47
CA ASP A 21 10.41 6.64 -17.82
C ASP A 21 11.63 6.56 -18.74
N THR A 22 11.81 5.43 -19.45
CA THR A 22 12.91 5.28 -20.40
C THR A 22 12.77 6.22 -21.59
N LEU A 23 11.55 6.47 -22.09
CA LEU A 23 11.33 7.46 -23.15
C LEU A 23 11.70 8.87 -22.69
N GLN A 24 11.33 9.23 -21.46
CA GLN A 24 11.69 10.51 -20.87
C GLN A 24 13.22 10.63 -20.71
N GLU A 25 13.92 9.57 -20.30
CA GLU A 25 15.38 9.53 -20.19
C GLU A 25 16.07 9.73 -21.54
N LEU A 26 15.61 9.05 -22.59
CA LEU A 26 16.13 9.23 -23.96
C LEU A 26 15.98 10.69 -24.41
N CYS A 27 14.82 11.32 -24.13
CA CYS A 27 14.65 12.74 -24.40
C CYS A 27 15.65 13.62 -23.64
N ARG A 28 15.91 13.35 -22.35
CA ARG A 28 16.90 14.12 -21.58
C ARG A 28 18.32 13.94 -22.15
N LYS A 29 18.70 12.70 -22.49
CA LYS A 29 20.01 12.35 -23.06
C LYS A 29 20.27 13.05 -24.40
N GLU A 30 19.28 13.00 -25.29
CA GLU A 30 19.35 13.62 -26.62
C GLU A 30 18.98 15.13 -26.61
N LYS A 31 18.74 15.70 -25.42
CA LYS A 31 18.31 17.10 -25.21
C LYS A 31 17.05 17.48 -26.00
N LEU A 32 16.15 16.51 -26.19
CA LEU A 32 14.88 16.66 -26.88
C LEU A 32 13.76 17.03 -25.91
N THR A 33 12.79 17.81 -26.40
CA THR A 33 11.57 18.14 -25.64
C THR A 33 10.38 17.41 -26.24
N CYS A 34 9.60 16.76 -25.39
CA CYS A 34 8.40 16.04 -25.82
C CYS A 34 7.29 16.25 -24.78
N LYS A 35 6.34 17.15 -25.11
CA LYS A 35 5.26 17.55 -24.21
C LYS A 35 4.31 16.39 -23.86
N SER A 36 4.09 15.46 -24.80
CA SER A 36 3.21 14.31 -24.60
C SER A 36 3.70 13.35 -23.52
N ILE A 37 5.01 13.32 -23.27
CA ILE A 37 5.63 12.54 -22.18
C ILE A 37 6.14 13.44 -21.04
N GLY A 38 5.77 14.73 -21.02
CA GLY A 38 6.10 15.65 -19.92
C GLY A 38 7.53 16.23 -19.92
N ILE A 39 8.31 16.07 -21.00
CA ILE A 39 9.66 16.66 -21.10
C ILE A 39 9.61 18.02 -21.80
N THR A 40 10.10 19.03 -21.10
CA THR A 40 10.13 20.44 -21.51
C THR A 40 11.53 21.02 -21.33
N LYS A 41 11.79 22.20 -21.93
CA LYS A 41 13.06 22.90 -21.70
C LYS A 41 13.33 23.21 -20.22
N ARG A 42 12.29 23.34 -19.39
CA ARG A 42 12.40 23.71 -17.97
C ARG A 42 12.82 22.55 -17.06
N ASN A 43 12.53 21.31 -17.45
CA ASN A 43 12.82 20.11 -16.65
C ASN A 43 13.76 19.12 -17.34
N LEU A 44 14.38 19.53 -18.46
CA LEU A 44 15.29 18.69 -19.25
C LEU A 44 16.48 18.18 -18.42
N ASN A 45 16.93 18.99 -17.45
CA ASN A 45 18.03 18.64 -16.53
C ASN A 45 17.54 18.21 -15.15
N ASN A 46 16.23 17.98 -14.97
CA ASN A 46 15.68 17.53 -13.71
C ASN A 46 15.62 16.01 -13.71
N TYR A 47 16.36 15.41 -12.80
CA TYR A 47 16.38 13.98 -12.55
C TYR A 47 15.75 13.70 -11.18
N GLU A 48 15.04 12.58 -11.08
CA GLU A 48 14.38 12.19 -9.83
C GLU A 48 15.38 11.55 -8.88
N VAL A 49 15.40 12.04 -7.65
CA VAL A 49 16.19 11.45 -6.55
C VAL A 49 15.40 10.30 -5.94
N GLU A 50 16.00 9.12 -5.87
CA GLU A 50 15.41 7.96 -5.21
C GLU A 50 15.55 8.07 -3.69
N TYR A 51 16.76 8.36 -3.20
CA TYR A 51 17.07 8.66 -1.81
C TYR A 51 18.45 9.29 -1.65
N LEU A 52 18.74 9.80 -0.46
CA LEU A 52 20.05 10.35 -0.09
C LEU A 52 20.85 9.30 0.69
N CYS A 53 22.10 9.09 0.30
CA CYS A 53 22.95 8.01 0.83
C CYS A 53 23.89 8.50 1.93
N ASP A 54 24.45 9.69 1.77
CA ASP A 54 25.57 10.18 2.59
C ASP A 54 25.61 11.72 2.63
N TYR A 55 26.43 12.27 3.53
CA TYR A 55 26.58 13.69 3.79
C TYR A 55 28.03 14.07 4.12
N LYS A 56 28.48 15.21 3.58
CA LYS A 56 29.76 15.83 3.94
C LYS A 56 29.72 17.35 3.81
N VAL A 57 30.64 18.02 4.50
CA VAL A 57 30.88 19.46 4.41
C VAL A 57 32.28 19.71 3.87
N VAL A 58 32.38 20.47 2.79
CA VAL A 58 33.65 20.86 2.16
C VAL A 58 33.66 22.38 2.00
N LYS A 59 34.62 23.07 2.62
CA LYS A 59 34.74 24.54 2.60
C LYS A 59 33.41 25.24 2.97
N ASP A 60 32.80 24.82 4.09
CA ASP A 60 31.52 25.31 4.61
C ASP A 60 30.30 25.12 3.68
N MET A 61 30.43 24.31 2.63
CA MET A 61 29.33 23.90 1.77
C MET A 61 28.92 22.45 2.04
N GLU A 62 27.61 22.23 2.17
CA GLU A 62 27.02 20.92 2.40
C GLU A 62 26.78 20.18 1.08
N TYR A 63 27.18 18.91 1.05
CA TYR A 63 26.97 18.00 -0.06
C TYR A 63 26.29 16.72 0.41
N TYR A 64 25.44 16.17 -0.44
CA TYR A 64 24.78 14.89 -0.23
C TYR A 64 25.08 13.94 -1.37
N LEU A 65 25.30 12.66 -1.05
CA LEU A 65 25.44 11.62 -2.07
C LEU A 65 24.06 11.18 -2.52
N VAL A 66 23.72 11.43 -3.78
CA VAL A 66 22.39 11.19 -4.34
C VAL A 66 22.32 9.81 -4.98
N LYS A 67 21.32 9.02 -4.61
CA LYS A 67 20.89 7.86 -5.39
C LYS A 67 19.85 8.32 -6.42
N TRP A 68 20.19 8.21 -7.70
CA TRP A 68 19.29 8.56 -8.80
C TRP A 68 18.29 7.42 -9.07
N LYS A 69 17.01 7.77 -9.23
CA LYS A 69 15.95 6.78 -9.46
C LYS A 69 16.10 6.11 -10.81
N GLY A 70 16.12 4.77 -10.82
CA GLY A 70 16.30 3.98 -12.04
C GLY A 70 17.75 3.74 -12.47
N TRP A 71 18.73 4.39 -11.83
CA TRP A 71 20.14 4.28 -12.19
C TRP A 71 20.92 3.36 -11.22
N PRO A 72 22.04 2.74 -11.65
CA PRO A 72 22.87 1.95 -10.75
C PRO A 72 23.63 2.81 -9.74
N ASP A 73 24.00 2.22 -8.61
CA ASP A 73 24.74 2.91 -7.52
C ASP A 73 26.07 3.52 -7.99
N SER A 74 26.64 3.02 -9.09
CA SER A 74 27.86 3.56 -9.73
C SER A 74 27.68 4.96 -10.32
N THR A 75 26.44 5.41 -10.52
CA THR A 75 26.13 6.77 -11.02
C THR A 75 25.85 7.76 -9.91
N ASN A 76 25.92 7.35 -8.65
CA ASN A 76 25.65 8.26 -7.53
C ASN A 76 26.66 9.41 -7.53
N THR A 77 26.16 10.64 -7.42
CA THR A 77 26.98 11.85 -7.43
C THR A 77 26.79 12.66 -6.16
N TRP A 78 27.83 13.42 -5.80
CA TRP A 78 27.76 14.38 -4.69
C TRP A 78 27.16 15.69 -5.20
N GLU A 79 25.97 16.02 -4.72
CA GLU A 79 25.26 17.25 -5.08
C GLU A 79 25.27 18.24 -3.92
N PRO A 80 25.55 19.54 -4.17
CA PRO A 80 25.43 20.57 -3.15
C PRO A 80 23.96 20.75 -2.74
N LEU A 81 23.72 21.15 -1.49
CA LEU A 81 22.35 21.38 -0.96
C LEU A 81 21.49 22.26 -1.89
N GLN A 82 22.09 23.26 -2.52
CA GLN A 82 21.40 24.22 -3.41
C GLN A 82 20.79 23.55 -4.66
N ASN A 83 21.32 22.40 -5.09
CA ASN A 83 20.78 21.63 -6.22
C ASN A 83 19.58 20.75 -5.82
N LEU A 84 19.42 20.46 -4.53
CA LEU A 84 18.45 19.49 -4.02
C LEU A 84 17.07 20.13 -3.79
N LYS A 85 16.23 20.07 -4.81
CA LYS A 85 14.83 20.56 -4.77
C LYS A 85 13.86 19.52 -4.19
N CYS A 86 14.26 18.85 -3.11
CA CYS A 86 13.52 17.74 -2.49
C CYS A 86 13.44 17.89 -0.95
N PRO A 87 12.73 18.90 -0.43
CA PRO A 87 12.71 19.22 1.01
C PRO A 87 12.25 18.04 1.88
N LEU A 88 11.32 17.22 1.39
CA LEU A 88 10.85 16.04 2.12
C LEU A 88 11.95 14.98 2.27
N LEU A 89 12.78 14.75 1.24
CA LEU A 89 13.90 13.79 1.32
C LEU A 89 15.00 14.31 2.25
N LEU A 90 15.31 15.61 2.19
CA LEU A 90 16.25 16.26 3.11
C LEU A 90 15.79 16.15 4.57
N GLN A 91 14.50 16.38 4.82
CA GLN A 91 13.90 16.21 6.14
C GLN A 91 13.94 14.74 6.60
N GLN A 92 13.62 13.79 5.72
CA GLN A 92 13.71 12.36 6.03
C GLN A 92 15.13 11.94 6.40
N PHE A 93 16.12 12.34 5.60
CA PHE A 93 17.54 12.08 5.88
C PHE A 93 17.96 12.66 7.24
N SER A 94 17.57 13.90 7.52
CA SER A 94 17.87 14.57 8.79
C SER A 94 17.25 13.84 9.99
N ASN A 95 15.99 13.41 9.85
CA ASN A 95 15.29 12.62 10.87
C ASN A 95 15.97 11.27 11.11
N ASP A 96 16.40 10.58 10.06
CA ASP A 96 17.09 9.29 10.18
C ASP A 96 18.44 9.42 10.88
N LYS A 97 19.22 10.41 10.47
CA LYS A 97 20.48 10.76 11.13
C LYS A 97 20.23 11.04 12.62
N HIS A 98 19.25 11.88 12.94
CA HIS A 98 18.92 12.22 14.32
C HIS A 98 18.47 11.01 15.14
N ASN A 99 17.58 10.17 14.59
CA ASN A 99 17.06 8.96 15.24
C ASN A 99 18.17 7.95 15.52
N TYR A 100 19.07 7.73 14.57
CA TYR A 100 20.22 6.84 14.80
C TYR A 100 21.13 7.39 15.90
N LEU A 101 21.46 8.68 15.85
CA LEU A 101 22.32 9.31 16.85
C LEU A 101 21.68 9.30 18.25
N SER A 102 20.37 9.48 18.36
CA SER A 102 19.66 9.46 19.65
C SER A 102 19.63 8.06 20.27
N GLN A 103 19.50 7.01 19.45
CA GLN A 103 19.59 5.62 19.89
C GLN A 103 20.99 5.28 20.40
N VAL A 104 22.05 5.71 19.69
CA VAL A 104 23.43 5.43 20.08
C VAL A 104 23.87 6.24 21.31
N LYS A 105 23.41 7.49 21.46
CA LYS A 105 23.75 8.34 22.63
C LYS A 105 23.21 7.81 23.96
N LYS A 106 22.15 7.00 23.96
CA LYS A 106 21.71 6.27 25.16
C LYS A 106 22.75 5.27 25.69
N GLY A 107 23.82 5.00 24.92
CA GLY A 107 24.91 4.07 25.30
C GLY A 107 26.33 4.66 25.39
N LYS A 108 26.62 5.87 24.87
CA LYS A 108 27.90 6.63 25.05
C LYS A 108 27.86 7.99 24.33
N ALA A 109 28.56 8.99 24.85
CA ALA A 109 28.67 10.31 24.24
C ALA A 109 29.57 10.29 22.98
N ILE A 110 28.97 10.18 21.80
CA ILE A 110 29.68 10.36 20.52
C ILE A 110 29.81 11.86 20.23
N LYS A 111 31.05 12.38 20.20
CA LYS A 111 31.36 13.66 19.53
C LYS A 111 31.20 13.44 18.03
N ASP A 112 30.18 14.05 17.44
CA ASP A 112 29.98 14.08 15.99
C ASP A 112 30.86 15.18 15.41
N ASN A 113 31.69 14.86 14.42
CA ASN A 113 32.48 15.87 13.73
C ASN A 113 31.68 16.23 12.47
N ASN A 114 31.12 17.43 12.42
CA ASN A 114 30.15 17.87 11.40
C ASN A 114 30.68 17.83 9.95
N LYS A 115 31.95 17.47 9.72
CA LYS A 115 32.55 17.46 8.38
C LYS A 115 32.13 16.27 7.50
N ALA A 116 31.87 15.10 8.06
CA ALA A 116 31.49 13.91 7.27
C ALA A 116 30.70 12.91 8.12
N LEU A 117 29.79 12.18 7.47
CA LEU A 117 29.02 11.14 8.13
C LEU A 117 29.89 9.92 8.44
N LYS A 118 29.67 9.28 9.60
CA LYS A 118 30.35 8.02 9.91
C LYS A 118 29.79 6.87 9.05
N PRO A 119 30.61 5.91 8.60
CA PRO A 119 30.17 4.81 7.74
C PRO A 119 28.94 4.05 8.26
N ALA A 120 28.87 3.78 9.57
CA ALA A 120 27.73 3.08 10.19
C ALA A 120 26.42 3.88 10.09
N ILE A 121 26.48 5.21 10.16
CA ILE A 121 25.29 6.07 10.02
C ILE A 121 24.86 6.10 8.55
N ALA A 122 25.80 6.22 7.61
CA ALA A 122 25.52 6.19 6.18
C ALA A 122 24.86 4.86 5.77
N GLU A 123 25.39 3.74 6.26
CA GLU A 123 24.82 2.40 6.02
C GLU A 123 23.39 2.29 6.57
N TYR A 124 23.15 2.78 7.79
CA TYR A 124 21.81 2.81 8.37
C TYR A 124 20.83 3.63 7.53
N ILE A 125 21.23 4.83 7.09
CA ILE A 125 20.39 5.71 6.25
C ILE A 125 20.01 5.01 4.94
N VAL A 126 20.98 4.39 4.26
CA VAL A 126 20.72 3.63 3.03
C VAL A 126 19.77 2.47 3.29
N LYS A 127 19.96 1.69 4.37
CA LYS A 127 19.05 0.60 4.75
C LYS A 127 17.64 1.12 5.01
N LYS A 128 17.50 2.23 5.75
CA LYS A 128 16.21 2.84 6.06
C LYS A 128 15.50 3.37 4.81
N ALA A 129 16.24 3.97 3.89
CA ALA A 129 15.70 4.42 2.60
C ALA A 129 15.19 3.24 1.74
N LYS A 130 15.99 2.18 1.59
CA LYS A 130 15.60 0.96 0.86
C LYS A 130 14.39 0.29 1.51
N GLN A 131 14.33 0.24 2.84
CA GLN A 131 13.18 -0.26 3.58
C GLN A 131 11.91 0.53 3.24
N ARG A 132 11.94 1.87 3.23
CA ARG A 132 10.77 2.68 2.86
C ARG A 132 10.25 2.38 1.47
N LEU A 133 11.15 2.23 0.49
CA LEU A 133 10.77 1.86 -0.87
C LEU A 133 10.12 0.48 -0.92
N ALA A 134 10.66 -0.50 -0.17
CA ALA A 134 10.08 -1.83 -0.07
C ALA A 134 8.69 -1.82 0.57
N LEU A 135 8.51 -1.06 1.66
CA LEU A 135 7.22 -0.91 2.34
C LEU A 135 6.19 -0.20 1.44
N GLN A 136 6.60 0.81 0.67
CA GLN A 136 5.73 1.48 -0.29
C GLN A 136 5.25 0.51 -1.38
N ARG A 137 6.17 -0.27 -1.97
CA ARG A 137 5.82 -1.29 -2.97
C ARG A 137 4.86 -2.33 -2.40
N TRP A 138 5.06 -2.75 -1.16
CA TRP A 138 4.17 -3.68 -0.48
C TRP A 138 2.78 -3.07 -0.25
N GLN A 139 2.71 -1.82 0.22
CA GLN A 139 1.46 -1.08 0.35
C GLN A 139 0.70 -1.01 -0.98
N ASP A 140 1.40 -0.70 -2.08
CA ASP A 140 0.79 -0.61 -3.41
C ASP A 140 0.25 -1.97 -3.88
N GLU A 141 0.98 -3.05 -3.61
CA GLU A 141 0.53 -4.42 -3.90
C GLU A 141 -0.71 -4.82 -3.07
N LEU A 142 -0.73 -4.52 -1.77
CA LEU A 142 -1.88 -4.76 -0.91
C LEU A 142 -3.14 -4.04 -1.43
N ASN A 143 -2.99 -2.76 -1.83
CA ASN A 143 -4.09 -1.98 -2.36
C ASN A 143 -4.53 -2.40 -3.76
N ARG A 144 -3.65 -3.01 -4.55
CA ARG A 144 -4.00 -3.62 -5.85
C ARG A 144 -4.80 -4.91 -5.66
N ARG A 145 -4.49 -5.70 -4.63
CA ARG A 145 -5.15 -6.99 -4.35
C ARG A 145 -6.47 -6.87 -3.60
N LYS A 146 -6.62 -5.86 -2.73
CA LYS A 146 -7.84 -5.72 -1.93
C LYS A 146 -9.07 -5.51 -2.81
N ASN A 147 -10.21 -6.08 -2.42
CA ASN A 147 -11.51 -5.88 -3.09
C ASN A 147 -12.48 -4.98 -2.30
N HIS A 148 -12.05 -4.43 -1.16
CA HIS A 148 -12.87 -3.58 -0.30
C HIS A 148 -12.54 -2.09 -0.44
N LYS A 149 -13.43 -1.23 0.07
CA LYS A 149 -13.36 0.22 -0.08
C LYS A 149 -12.19 0.86 0.67
N GLY A 150 -11.97 0.48 1.94
CA GLY A 150 -10.92 1.04 2.78
C GLY A 150 -9.52 0.89 2.18
N MET A 151 -8.65 1.88 2.36
CA MET A 151 -7.24 1.79 1.94
C MET A 151 -6.39 1.09 2.99
N ILE A 152 -5.35 0.38 2.55
CA ILE A 152 -4.36 -0.25 3.42
C ILE A 152 -3.08 0.57 3.37
N PHE A 153 -2.63 1.05 4.52
CA PHE A 153 -1.37 1.77 4.65
C PHE A 153 -0.32 0.90 5.35
N VAL A 154 0.95 1.19 5.13
CA VAL A 154 2.08 0.51 5.77
C VAL A 154 3.07 1.55 6.31
N GLU A 155 3.43 1.43 7.58
CA GLU A 155 4.46 2.29 8.17
C GLU A 155 5.42 1.51 9.10
N ASN A 156 6.70 1.89 9.08
CA ASN A 156 7.67 1.42 10.06
C ASN A 156 8.60 2.56 10.51
N THR A 157 8.34 3.06 11.71
CA THR A 157 9.12 4.11 12.38
C THR A 157 9.99 3.58 13.52
N VAL A 158 10.01 2.26 13.74
CA VAL A 158 10.63 1.63 14.91
C VAL A 158 11.98 1.00 14.56
N ASP A 159 12.02 0.16 13.54
CA ASP A 159 13.19 -0.65 13.19
C ASP A 159 13.41 -0.71 11.66
N LEU A 160 14.26 -1.63 11.20
CA LEU A 160 14.60 -1.84 9.79
C LEU A 160 13.83 -3.01 9.13
N GLU A 161 12.79 -3.56 9.79
CA GLU A 161 11.99 -4.67 9.24
C GLU A 161 11.27 -4.26 7.95
N GLY A 162 11.49 -5.01 6.88
CA GLY A 162 10.83 -4.82 5.59
C GLY A 162 9.47 -5.53 5.51
N PRO A 163 8.87 -5.57 4.30
CA PRO A 163 7.71 -6.41 4.04
C PRO A 163 7.97 -7.88 4.41
N PRO A 164 6.97 -8.60 4.95
CA PRO A 164 7.07 -10.04 5.17
C PRO A 164 7.29 -10.77 3.83
N SER A 165 8.23 -11.72 3.80
CA SER A 165 8.66 -12.42 2.57
C SER A 165 7.68 -13.49 2.09
N ASP A 166 6.90 -14.08 3.00
CA ASP A 166 6.01 -15.22 2.72
C ASP A 166 4.58 -14.91 3.19
N PHE A 167 4.04 -13.80 2.69
CA PHE A 167 2.69 -13.37 2.97
C PHE A 167 1.97 -12.99 1.68
N TYR A 168 0.82 -13.62 1.46
CA TYR A 168 -0.03 -13.38 0.30
C TYR A 168 -1.39 -12.87 0.76
N TYR A 169 -1.71 -11.64 0.37
CA TYR A 169 -3.00 -11.05 0.70
C TYR A 169 -4.13 -11.75 -0.04
N ILE A 170 -5.12 -12.22 0.72
CA ILE A 170 -6.36 -12.83 0.22
C ILE A 170 -7.56 -12.07 0.78
N ASN A 171 -8.63 -11.99 0.00
CA ASN A 171 -9.84 -11.27 0.39
C ASN A 171 -10.91 -12.19 1.02
N GLU A 172 -10.83 -13.49 0.74
CA GLU A 172 -11.80 -14.50 1.14
C GLU A 172 -11.04 -15.75 1.59
N TYR A 173 -11.73 -16.66 2.29
CA TYR A 173 -11.15 -17.93 2.70
C TYR A 173 -10.63 -18.73 1.52
N LYS A 174 -9.44 -19.31 1.67
CA LYS A 174 -8.84 -20.22 0.69
C LYS A 174 -8.98 -21.67 1.20
N PRO A 175 -9.95 -22.46 0.69
CA PRO A 175 -10.11 -23.82 1.14
C PRO A 175 -8.96 -24.71 0.66
N ALA A 176 -8.55 -25.67 1.50
CA ALA A 176 -7.60 -26.70 1.11
C ALA A 176 -8.18 -27.64 0.04
N PRO A 177 -7.32 -28.31 -0.77
CA PRO A 177 -7.77 -29.31 -1.73
C PRO A 177 -8.69 -30.36 -1.10
N GLY A 178 -9.86 -30.57 -1.67
CA GLY A 178 -10.88 -31.50 -1.17
C GLY A 178 -11.91 -30.91 -0.21
N ILE A 179 -11.81 -29.62 0.15
CA ILE A 179 -12.84 -28.92 0.92
C ILE A 179 -13.65 -28.01 -0.02
N SER A 180 -14.96 -28.26 -0.10
CA SER A 180 -15.89 -27.37 -0.78
C SER A 180 -16.53 -26.44 0.25
N LEU A 181 -16.20 -25.14 0.20
CA LEU A 181 -16.97 -24.12 0.90
C LEU A 181 -18.31 -23.98 0.17
N VAL A 182 -19.35 -24.63 0.69
CA VAL A 182 -20.70 -24.52 0.14
C VAL A 182 -21.23 -23.14 0.52
N ASN A 183 -20.93 -22.14 -0.31
CA ASN A 183 -21.43 -20.77 -0.13
C ASN A 183 -22.74 -20.52 -0.90
N GLU A 184 -23.39 -21.59 -1.37
CA GLU A 184 -24.68 -21.51 -2.03
C GLU A 184 -25.78 -21.42 -0.98
N ALA A 185 -26.22 -20.20 -0.71
CA ALA A 185 -27.41 -19.98 0.10
C ALA A 185 -28.60 -20.73 -0.51
N THR A 186 -29.26 -21.61 0.24
CA THR A 186 -30.36 -22.43 -0.29
C THR A 186 -31.64 -21.62 -0.50
N PHE A 187 -31.86 -20.56 0.27
CA PHE A 187 -33.05 -19.73 0.22
C PHE A 187 -32.71 -18.25 0.43
N GLY A 188 -33.61 -17.37 -0.01
CA GLY A 188 -33.51 -15.93 0.22
C GLY A 188 -34.87 -15.35 0.57
N CYS A 189 -34.88 -14.13 1.14
CA CYS A 189 -36.11 -13.45 1.50
C CYS A 189 -36.74 -12.71 0.30
N SER A 190 -38.06 -12.53 0.36
CA SER A 190 -38.85 -11.69 -0.56
C SER A 190 -39.34 -10.40 0.09
N CYS A 191 -38.65 -9.94 1.15
CA CYS A 191 -39.05 -8.74 1.88
C CYS A 191 -38.95 -7.49 1.02
N THR A 192 -39.91 -6.58 1.19
CA THR A 192 -39.79 -5.21 0.67
C THR A 192 -38.95 -4.33 1.60
N ASP A 193 -39.08 -4.55 2.91
CA ASP A 193 -38.25 -3.92 3.94
C ASP A 193 -37.68 -4.97 4.91
N CYS A 194 -36.42 -5.34 4.68
CA CYS A 194 -35.69 -6.32 5.50
C CYS A 194 -35.44 -5.87 6.96
N PHE A 195 -35.71 -4.62 7.32
CA PHE A 195 -35.52 -4.13 8.68
C PHE A 195 -36.72 -4.41 9.59
N PHE A 196 -37.93 -4.34 9.03
CA PHE A 196 -39.18 -4.47 9.79
C PHE A 196 -39.93 -5.77 9.54
N GLU A 197 -39.69 -6.45 8.40
CA GLU A 197 -40.33 -7.72 8.07
C GLU A 197 -39.59 -8.93 8.65
N LYS A 198 -40.25 -10.10 8.64
CA LYS A 198 -39.60 -11.39 8.94
C LYS A 198 -38.65 -11.74 7.80
N CYS A 199 -37.36 -11.52 8.04
CA CYS A 199 -36.28 -11.69 7.06
C CYS A 199 -35.45 -12.96 7.35
N CYS A 200 -34.35 -13.16 6.61
CA CYS A 200 -33.45 -14.33 6.71
C CYS A 200 -33.04 -14.70 8.15
N PRO A 201 -32.73 -13.75 9.06
CA PRO A 201 -32.44 -14.10 10.47
C PRO A 201 -33.60 -14.81 11.15
N ALA A 202 -34.84 -14.34 10.92
CA ALA A 202 -36.03 -14.92 11.53
C ALA A 202 -36.29 -16.34 11.04
N GLU A 203 -36.01 -16.63 9.77
CA GLU A 203 -36.08 -17.99 9.21
C GLU A 203 -35.06 -18.93 9.87
N ALA A 204 -33.88 -18.41 10.21
CA ALA A 204 -32.86 -19.13 10.97
C ALA A 204 -33.13 -19.16 12.50
N GLY A 205 -34.28 -18.66 12.95
CA GLY A 205 -34.65 -18.63 14.37
C GLY A 205 -33.88 -17.63 15.22
N VAL A 206 -33.22 -16.64 14.61
CA VAL A 206 -32.42 -15.61 15.30
C VAL A 206 -32.87 -14.19 15.00
N LEU A 207 -32.44 -13.24 15.83
CA LEU A 207 -32.78 -11.82 15.66
C LEU A 207 -31.91 -11.17 14.59
N LEU A 208 -32.46 -10.15 13.91
CA LEU A 208 -31.69 -9.27 13.01
C LEU A 208 -30.49 -8.68 13.75
N ALA A 209 -29.29 -8.91 13.22
CA ALA A 209 -28.03 -8.58 13.90
C ALA A 209 -27.78 -7.07 14.02
N TYR A 210 -28.29 -6.27 13.08
CA TYR A 210 -27.92 -4.86 12.92
C TYR A 210 -29.05 -3.90 13.27
N ASN A 211 -28.68 -2.72 13.77
CA ASN A 211 -29.58 -1.57 13.90
C ASN A 211 -29.54 -0.68 12.64
N LYS A 212 -30.36 0.39 12.60
CA LYS A 212 -30.41 1.36 11.48
C LYS A 212 -29.08 2.09 11.24
N ASN A 213 -28.18 2.11 12.22
CA ASN A 213 -26.87 2.72 12.14
C ASN A 213 -25.76 1.72 11.76
N GLN A 214 -26.12 0.52 11.28
CA GLN A 214 -25.19 -0.54 10.88
C GLN A 214 -24.31 -1.03 12.03
N GLN A 215 -24.84 -1.00 13.26
CA GLN A 215 -24.15 -1.50 14.44
C GLN A 215 -24.77 -2.81 14.90
N ILE A 216 -23.93 -3.74 15.34
CA ILE A 216 -24.38 -5.01 15.91
C ILE A 216 -25.11 -4.76 17.24
N LYS A 217 -26.25 -5.42 17.42
CA LYS A 217 -27.08 -5.35 18.64
C LYS A 217 -27.34 -6.70 19.30
N ILE A 218 -26.85 -7.79 18.70
CA ILE A 218 -26.94 -9.15 19.26
C ILE A 218 -25.70 -9.45 20.14
N PRO A 219 -25.82 -10.30 21.16
CA PRO A 219 -24.71 -10.63 22.07
C PRO A 219 -23.69 -11.56 21.39
N PRO A 220 -22.43 -11.61 21.90
CA PRO A 220 -21.44 -12.58 21.47
C PRO A 220 -21.97 -14.02 21.55
N GLY A 221 -21.60 -14.86 20.58
CA GLY A 221 -22.09 -16.24 20.46
C GLY A 221 -23.39 -16.39 19.67
N THR A 222 -24.07 -15.29 19.32
CA THR A 222 -25.23 -15.34 18.40
C THR A 222 -24.76 -15.26 16.95
N PRO A 223 -25.17 -16.19 16.06
CA PRO A 223 -24.78 -16.16 14.66
C PRO A 223 -25.46 -15.02 13.90
N ILE A 224 -24.79 -14.56 12.84
CA ILE A 224 -25.30 -13.52 11.93
C ILE A 224 -25.74 -14.20 10.63
N TYR A 225 -27.00 -14.01 10.26
CA TYR A 225 -27.54 -14.45 8.97
C TYR A 225 -27.88 -13.23 8.10
N GLU A 226 -26.94 -12.84 7.25
CA GLU A 226 -27.15 -11.75 6.28
C GLU A 226 -28.06 -12.18 5.13
N CYS A 227 -28.68 -11.19 4.47
CA CYS A 227 -29.29 -11.42 3.16
C CYS A 227 -28.22 -11.83 2.15
N ASN A 228 -28.57 -12.68 1.21
CA ASN A 228 -27.65 -13.33 0.27
C ASN A 228 -28.09 -13.10 -1.20
N SER A 229 -27.39 -13.71 -2.16
CA SER A 229 -27.67 -13.56 -3.59
C SER A 229 -29.04 -14.08 -4.05
N ARG A 230 -29.72 -14.93 -3.25
CA ARG A 230 -31.09 -15.40 -3.53
C ARG A 230 -32.18 -14.49 -2.96
N CYS A 231 -31.82 -13.45 -2.21
CA CYS A 231 -32.79 -12.48 -1.67
C CYS A 231 -33.17 -11.44 -2.71
N GLN A 232 -34.41 -10.97 -2.69
CA GLN A 232 -34.89 -9.91 -3.60
C GLN A 232 -34.35 -8.51 -3.25
N CYS A 233 -33.83 -8.32 -2.04
CA CYS A 233 -33.33 -7.03 -1.58
C CYS A 233 -31.96 -6.69 -2.18
N GLY A 234 -31.79 -5.41 -2.53
CA GLY A 234 -30.58 -4.88 -3.15
C GLY A 234 -29.36 -4.74 -2.21
N PRO A 235 -28.25 -4.19 -2.71
CA PRO A 235 -26.99 -4.06 -1.96
C PRO A 235 -27.11 -3.12 -0.75
N ASP A 236 -28.02 -2.15 -0.78
CA ASP A 236 -28.25 -1.20 0.31
C ASP A 236 -29.11 -1.76 1.45
N CYS A 237 -29.51 -3.03 1.35
CA CYS A 237 -30.22 -3.72 2.42
C CYS A 237 -29.51 -3.56 3.78
N PRO A 238 -30.23 -3.23 4.86
CA PRO A 238 -29.64 -3.06 6.19
C PRO A 238 -29.14 -4.37 6.81
N ASN A 239 -29.50 -5.52 6.22
CA ASN A 239 -29.00 -6.84 6.58
C ASN A 239 -27.89 -7.35 5.63
N ARG A 240 -27.11 -6.43 5.03
CA ARG A 240 -25.91 -6.69 4.23
C ARG A 240 -24.79 -5.75 4.67
N ILE A 241 -24.00 -6.15 5.66
CA ILE A 241 -22.96 -5.34 6.29
C ILE A 241 -21.58 -5.97 6.11
N VAL A 242 -21.39 -7.21 6.56
CA VAL A 242 -20.11 -7.94 6.45
C VAL A 242 -19.73 -8.09 4.98
N GLN A 243 -20.69 -8.52 4.14
CA GLN A 243 -20.46 -8.70 2.69
C GLN A 243 -20.12 -7.41 1.92
N LYS A 244 -20.28 -6.22 2.52
CA LYS A 244 -19.83 -4.95 1.91
C LYS A 244 -18.31 -4.76 2.05
N GLY A 245 -17.65 -5.60 2.83
CA GLY A 245 -16.22 -5.53 3.09
C GLY A 245 -15.83 -4.35 3.98
N THR A 246 -14.53 -4.26 4.24
CA THR A 246 -13.94 -3.23 5.10
C THR A 246 -14.12 -1.82 4.54
N GLN A 247 -14.82 -0.98 5.30
CA GLN A 247 -15.11 0.41 4.91
C GLN A 247 -14.07 1.42 5.38
N TYR A 248 -13.25 1.06 6.38
CA TYR A 248 -12.30 1.96 7.01
C TYR A 248 -10.91 1.83 6.40
N SER A 249 -10.20 2.95 6.26
CA SER A 249 -8.79 2.90 5.93
C SER A 249 -7.97 2.52 7.18
N LEU A 250 -7.12 1.50 7.03
CA LEU A 250 -6.35 0.90 8.10
C LEU A 250 -4.85 0.99 7.78
N CYS A 251 -4.03 0.97 8.81
CA CYS A 251 -2.57 1.03 8.69
C CYS A 251 -1.93 -0.15 9.41
N ILE A 252 -1.16 -0.94 8.67
CA ILE A 252 -0.24 -1.93 9.20
C ILE A 252 1.00 -1.16 9.69
N PHE A 253 1.30 -1.24 10.97
CA PHE A 253 2.40 -0.47 11.57
C PHE A 253 3.31 -1.36 12.40
N ARG A 254 4.60 -1.03 12.44
CA ARG A 254 5.54 -1.70 13.33
C ARG A 254 5.36 -1.21 14.77
N THR A 255 5.11 -2.13 15.69
CA THR A 255 4.93 -1.82 17.12
C THR A 255 6.26 -1.52 17.80
N SER A 256 6.26 -0.64 18.80
CA SER A 256 7.47 -0.26 19.56
C SER A 256 7.76 -1.15 20.77
N ASN A 257 6.85 -2.06 21.11
CA ASN A 257 6.90 -2.91 22.30
C ASN A 257 7.33 -4.36 22.00
N GLY A 258 7.78 -4.66 20.79
CA GLY A 258 8.26 -5.99 20.40
C GLY A 258 7.17 -6.96 19.93
N CYS A 259 5.91 -6.53 19.77
CA CYS A 259 4.83 -7.37 19.21
C CYS A 259 4.89 -7.53 17.68
N GLY A 260 5.95 -7.03 17.02
CA GLY A 260 6.08 -7.08 15.56
C GLY A 260 5.11 -6.12 14.86
N TRP A 261 4.41 -6.60 13.85
CA TRP A 261 3.43 -5.83 13.08
C TRP A 261 2.05 -5.80 13.78
N GLY A 262 1.42 -4.62 13.81
CA GLY A 262 0.06 -4.43 14.31
C GLY A 262 -0.81 -3.69 13.28
N VAL A 263 -2.10 -3.57 13.57
CA VAL A 263 -3.06 -2.83 12.73
C VAL A 263 -3.71 -1.72 13.55
N LYS A 264 -3.73 -0.51 13.00
CA LYS A 264 -4.43 0.65 13.59
C LYS A 264 -5.39 1.25 12.57
N THR A 265 -6.47 1.87 13.05
CA THR A 265 -7.38 2.65 12.20
C THR A 265 -6.87 4.08 12.03
N LEU A 266 -7.08 4.68 10.86
CA LEU A 266 -6.81 6.10 10.60
C LEU A 266 -8.04 6.99 10.83
N VAL A 267 -9.19 6.37 11.09
CA VAL A 267 -10.47 7.06 11.30
C VAL A 267 -11.16 6.52 12.55
N LYS A 268 -12.01 7.35 13.17
CA LYS A 268 -12.82 6.91 14.30
C LYS A 268 -13.80 5.82 13.85
N ILE A 269 -13.76 4.67 14.52
CA ILE A 269 -14.72 3.58 14.33
C ILE A 269 -15.76 3.68 15.46
N LYS A 270 -17.04 3.64 15.10
CA LYS A 270 -18.12 3.65 16.10
C LYS A 270 -18.14 2.31 16.83
N ARG A 271 -18.58 2.32 18.09
CA ARG A 271 -18.79 1.07 18.83
C ARG A 271 -19.71 0.14 18.04
N MET A 272 -19.49 -1.16 18.18
CA MET A 272 -20.34 -2.19 17.57
C MET A 272 -20.40 -2.14 16.03
N SER A 273 -19.43 -1.53 15.36
CA SER A 273 -19.35 -1.53 13.90
C SER A 273 -18.49 -2.69 13.39
N PHE A 274 -18.85 -3.24 12.22
CA PHE A 274 -18.02 -4.19 11.50
C PHE A 274 -16.69 -3.54 11.08
N VAL A 275 -15.57 -4.23 11.27
CA VAL A 275 -14.23 -3.72 10.94
C VAL A 275 -13.64 -4.45 9.75
N MET A 276 -13.42 -5.75 9.89
CA MET A 276 -12.89 -6.65 8.86
C MET A 276 -13.23 -8.10 9.21
N GLU A 277 -13.08 -9.01 8.25
CA GLU A 277 -13.10 -10.45 8.48
C GLU A 277 -11.71 -10.97 8.83
N TYR A 278 -11.66 -12.04 9.63
CA TYR A 278 -10.46 -12.84 9.78
C TYR A 278 -10.46 -13.91 8.68
N VAL A 279 -9.54 -13.82 7.73
CA VAL A 279 -9.45 -14.73 6.59
C VAL A 279 -8.12 -15.47 6.60
N GLY A 280 -8.11 -16.66 6.00
CA GLY A 280 -6.94 -17.52 5.97
C GLY A 280 -7.17 -18.75 5.11
N GLU A 281 -6.18 -19.63 5.12
CA GLU A 281 -6.36 -20.97 4.58
C GLU A 281 -7.20 -21.80 5.56
N PHE A 282 -8.20 -22.49 5.02
CA PHE A 282 -9.12 -23.32 5.80
C PHE A 282 -8.76 -24.80 5.64
N PHE A 283 -8.47 -25.46 6.76
CA PHE A 283 -8.09 -26.87 6.84
C PHE A 283 -8.95 -27.59 7.87
N LEU A 284 -9.21 -28.88 7.64
CA LEU A 284 -9.81 -29.75 8.65
C LEU A 284 -8.74 -30.20 9.64
N PHE A 285 -9.05 -30.12 10.94
CA PHE A 285 -8.23 -30.77 11.96
C PHE A 285 -8.32 -32.29 11.76
N ARG A 286 -7.17 -32.94 11.64
CA ARG A 286 -7.04 -34.40 11.67
C ARG A 286 -6.91 -34.88 13.11
#